data_AF-A0A7Z9G141-F1
#
_entry.id   AF-A0A7Z9G141-F1
#
_cell.length_a   1.000
_cell.length_b   1.000
_cell.length_c   1.000
_cell.angle_alpha   90.00
_cell.angle_beta   90.00
_cell.angle_gamma   90.00
#
_symmetry.space_group_name_H-M   'P 1'
#
loop_
_entity.id
_entity.type
_entity.pdbx_description
1 polymer ?
#
loop_
_entity_poly.entity_id
_entity_poly.type
_entity_poly.pdbx_seq_one_letter_code
_entity_poly.pdbx_strand_id
1 'polypeptide(L)' 'MGDKVTLRTKIILPIHYTRNVVDMPRVTEISEKYNLTLIEDACQAIGVSIDEQPVGSWGVAIA' A
#
# COMPACT_ATOMS: atom_id res chain seq x y z
N MET A 1 -10.54 6.89 16.49
CA MET A 1 -10.12 7.46 15.19
C MET A 1 -11.28 7.23 14.23
N GLY A 2 -11.91 8.27 13.68
CA GLY A 2 -13.03 8.08 12.74
C GLY A 2 -12.56 7.60 11.37
N ASP A 3 -13.47 7.02 10.56
CA ASP A 3 -13.18 6.64 9.17
C ASP A 3 -12.67 7.85 8.39
N LYS A 4 -11.46 7.73 7.81
CA LYS A 4 -10.80 8.78 7.01
C LYS A 4 -11.10 8.67 5.52
N VAL A 5 -11.66 7.54 5.09
CA VAL A 5 -12.08 7.32 3.71
C VAL A 5 -13.37 8.09 3.44
N THR A 6 -13.42 8.80 2.32
CA THR A 6 -14.58 9.58 1.90
C THR A 6 -14.92 9.28 0.44
N LEU A 7 -16.05 9.78 -0.05
CA LEU A 7 -16.41 9.69 -1.48
C LEU A 7 -15.38 10.33 -2.43
N ARG A 8 -14.56 11.26 -1.92
CA ARG A 8 -13.48 11.91 -2.67
C ARG A 8 -12.17 11.12 -2.66
N THR A 9 -12.02 10.15 -1.76
CA THR A 9 -10.83 9.29 -1.73
C THR A 9 -10.82 8.41 -2.97
N LYS A 10 -9.69 8.38 -3.69
CA LYS A 10 -9.53 7.59 -4.93
C LYS A 10 -8.38 6.61 -4.87
N ILE A 11 -7.33 6.93 -4.12
CA ILE A 11 -6.08 6.18 -4.07
C ILE A 11 -5.67 5.99 -2.60
N ILE A 12 -5.01 4.88 -2.31
CA ILE A 12 -4.18 4.67 -1.12
C ILE A 12 -2.73 4.56 -1.58
N LEU A 13 -1.83 5.29 -0.92
CA LEU A 13 -0.39 5.30 -1.19
C LEU A 13 0.40 4.93 0.08
N PRO A 14 0.58 3.64 0.41
CA PRO A 14 1.50 3.21 1.46
C PRO A 14 2.94 3.60 1.12
N ILE A 15 3.68 4.07 2.13
CA ILE A 15 5.11 4.41 2.04
C ILE A 15 5.91 3.45 2.91
N HIS A 16 6.79 2.68 2.29
CA HIS A 16 7.68 1.73 2.98
C HIS A 16 8.94 2.43 3.49
N TYR A 17 8.74 3.27 4.51
CA TYR A 17 9.76 4.20 4.99
C TYR A 17 10.96 3.48 5.61
N THR A 18 12.17 3.74 5.10
CA THR A 18 13.42 3.20 5.66
C THR A 18 13.42 1.68 5.88
N ARG A 19 12.90 0.90 4.91
CA ARG A 19 12.71 -0.56 5.00
C ARG A 19 11.71 -1.02 6.08
N ASN A 20 11.04 -0.12 6.78
CA ASN A 20 9.90 -0.45 7.62
C ASN A 20 8.67 -0.61 6.72
N VAL A 21 8.26 -1.84 6.50
CA VAL A 21 7.22 -2.15 5.54
C VAL A 21 5.84 -1.94 6.15
N VAL A 22 4.96 -1.31 5.36
CA VAL A 22 3.54 -1.25 5.66
C VAL A 22 2.96 -2.67 5.63
N ASP A 23 1.96 -2.93 6.49
CA ASP A 23 1.16 -4.15 6.47
C ASP A 23 0.31 -4.19 5.18
N MET A 24 0.92 -4.71 4.11
CA MET A 24 0.30 -4.74 2.78
C MET A 24 -0.91 -5.67 2.68
N PRO A 25 -0.97 -6.84 3.32
CA PRO A 25 -2.21 -7.61 3.41
C PRO A 25 -3.37 -6.76 3.93
N ARG A 26 -3.16 -6.05 5.05
CA ARG A 26 -4.20 -5.20 5.64
C ARG A 26 -4.57 -4.02 4.75
N VAL A 27 -3.60 -3.39 4.10
CA VAL A 27 -3.86 -2.27 3.18
C VAL A 27 -4.63 -2.71 1.94
N THR A 28 -4.31 -3.89 1.40
CA THR A 28 -5.00 -4.49 0.25
C THR A 28 -6.46 -4.74 0.57
N GLU A 29 -6.77 -5.33 1.73
CA GLU A 29 -8.16 -5.49 2.19
C GLU A 29 -8.95 -4.16 2.25
N ILE A 30 -8.30 -3.08 2.71
CA ILE A 30 -8.93 -1.75 2.78
C ILE A 30 -9.15 -1.20 1.36
N SER A 31 -8.15 -1.33 0.48
CA SER A 31 -8.25 -0.92 -0.92
C SER A 31 -9.41 -1.61 -1.62
N GLU A 32 -9.55 -2.93 -1.46
CA GLU A 32 -10.65 -3.72 -2.02
C GLU A 32 -12.00 -3.32 -1.41
N LYS A 33 -12.09 -3.23 -0.08
CA LYS A 33 -13.33 -2.88 0.64
C LYS A 33 -13.93 -1.56 0.15
N TYR A 34 -13.09 -0.55 -0.10
CA TYR A 34 -13.53 0.78 -0.51
C TYR A 34 -13.38 1.04 -2.02
N ASN A 35 -12.99 0.03 -2.81
CA ASN A 35 -12.72 0.14 -4.24
C ASN A 35 -11.77 1.30 -4.59
N LEU A 36 -10.64 1.38 -3.87
CA LEU A 36 -9.61 2.40 -4.03
C LEU A 36 -8.42 1.83 -4.78
N THR A 37 -7.83 2.61 -5.68
CA THR A 37 -6.60 2.21 -6.37
C THR A 37 -5.42 2.18 -5.38
N LEU A 38 -4.62 1.12 -5.42
CA LEU A 38 -3.41 0.97 -4.62
C LEU A 38 -2.17 1.29 -5.45
N ILE A 39 -1.37 2.24 -4.99
CA ILE A 39 -0.05 2.59 -5.56
C ILE A 39 0.96 2.50 -4.42
N GLU A 40 2.14 1.95 -4.63
CA GLU A 40 3.15 1.82 -3.58
C GLU A 40 4.28 2.86 -3.74
N ASP A 41 4.82 3.34 -2.63
CA ASP A 41 6.13 4.01 -2.59
C ASP A 41 7.13 3.08 -1.87
N ALA A 42 7.98 2.44 -2.67
CA ALA A 42 9.00 1.50 -2.20
C ALA A 42 10.43 1.96 -2.52
N CYS A 43 10.62 3.23 -2.87
CA CYS A 43 11.92 3.85 -3.13
C CYS A 43 12.99 3.48 -2.08
N GLN A 44 12.58 3.33 -0.82
CA GLN A 44 13.45 3.05 0.32
C GLN A 44 13.40 1.61 0.85
N ALA A 45 12.71 0.71 0.14
CA ALA A 45 12.48 -0.68 0.56
C ALA A 45 12.97 -1.71 -0.46
N ILE A 46 13.93 -1.35 -1.32
CA ILE A 46 14.51 -2.23 -2.33
C ILE A 46 14.98 -3.56 -1.72
N GLY A 47 14.49 -4.67 -2.28
CA GLY A 47 14.84 -6.03 -1.88
C GLY A 47 14.12 -6.54 -0.63
N VAL A 48 13.10 -5.83 -0.13
CA VAL A 48 12.26 -6.32 0.96
C VAL A 48 11.03 -7.03 0.40
N SER A 49 10.61 -8.11 1.04
CA SER A 49 9.41 -8.87 0.70
C SER A 49 8.55 -9.15 1.94
N ILE A 50 7.25 -9.32 1.73
CA ILE A 50 6.30 -9.87 2.71
C ILE A 50 5.82 -11.20 2.13
N ASP A 51 6.00 -12.30 2.86
CA ASP A 51 5.62 -13.66 2.41
C ASP A 51 6.07 -13.98 0.97
N GLU A 52 7.36 -13.76 0.70
CA GLU A 52 8.01 -13.91 -0.61
C GLU A 52 7.55 -12.91 -1.70
N GLN A 53 6.45 -12.19 -1.51
CA GLN A 53 6.00 -11.14 -2.42
C GLN A 53 6.81 -9.85 -2.23
N PRO A 54 7.50 -9.35 -3.26
CA PRO A 54 8.25 -8.10 -3.17
C PRO A 54 7.35 -6.92 -2.81
N VAL A 55 7.83 -6.07 -1.91
CA VAL A 55 7.23 -4.75 -1.69
C VAL A 55 7.35 -3.94 -2.99
N GLY A 56 6.25 -3.33 -3.42
CA GLY A 56 6.14 -2.71 -4.74
C GLY A 56 5.37 -3.51 -5.79
N SER A 57 4.92 -4.72 -5.45
CA SER A 57 4.20 -5.62 -6.36
C SER A 57 2.76 -5.93 -5.92
N TRP A 58 2.23 -5.19 -4.94
CA TRP A 58 0.86 -5.32 -4.42
C TRP A 58 -0.11 -4.36 -5.11
N GLY A 59 0.38 -3.19 -5.57
CA GLY A 59 -0.40 -2.16 -6.26
C GLY A 59 -0.35 -2.24 -7.79
N VAL A 60 -1.05 -1.32 -8.44
CA VAL A 60 -1.06 -1.21 -9.92
C VAL A 60 0.12 -0.41 -10.48
N ALA A 61 0.82 0.32 -9.61
CA ALA A 61 1.98 1.12 -9.94
C ALA A 61 2.86 1.30 -8.68
N ILE A 62 4.13 1.63 -8.90
CA ILE A 62 5.13 1.83 -7.86
C ILE A 62 6.01 3.04 -8.18
N ALA A 63 6.40 3.78 -7.14
CA ALA A 63 7.53 4.70 -7.13
C ALA A 63 8.77 4.08 -6.45
#